data_AF-A0A951DEC4-F1
#
_entry.id   AF-A0A951DEC4-F1
#
_cell.length_a   1.000
_cell.length_b   1.000
_cell.length_c   1.000
_cell.angle_alpha   90.00
_cell.angle_beta   90.00
_cell.angle_gamma   90.00
#
_symmetry.space_group_name_H-M   'P 1'
#
loop_
_entity.id
_entity.type
_entity.pdbx_description
1 polymer ?
#
loop_
_entity_poly.entity_id
_entity_poly.type
_entity_poly.pdbx_seq_one_letter_code
_entity_poly.pdbx_strand_id
1 'polypeptide(L)'
;RGGGETVVEARTDAGALEGALREIPEVEEIRVQSAGDGYVRATVWPRVDQDLREAVAYKVHGHGWGLRELTRRIQSLEDVFVQLTTEDEEA
;
A
#
# COMPACT_ATOMS: atom_id res chain seq x y z
N ARG A 1 3.54 14.15 -4.09
CA ARG A 1 2.70 12.98 -4.44
C ARG A 1 1.49 13.04 -3.52
N GLY A 2 0.29 13.33 -4.04
CA GLY A 2 -0.88 13.69 -3.22
C GLY A 2 -1.93 12.58 -3.04
N GLY A 3 -1.72 11.39 -3.60
CA GLY A 3 -2.65 10.27 -3.48
C GLY A 3 -2.33 9.42 -2.26
N GLY A 4 -3.34 9.14 -1.42
CA GLY A 4 -3.18 8.30 -0.24
C GLY A 4 -2.70 6.89 -0.59
N GLU A 5 -1.79 6.33 0.22
CA GLU A 5 -1.30 4.96 0.08
C GLU A 5 -2.29 3.95 0.68
N THR A 6 -2.30 2.73 0.16
CA THR A 6 -3.08 1.62 0.73
C THR A 6 -2.14 0.56 1.28
N VAL A 7 -2.30 0.22 2.55
CA VAL A 7 -1.61 -0.89 3.21
C VAL A 7 -2.53 -2.09 3.25
N VAL A 8 -2.01 -3.24 2.83
CA VAL A 8 -2.72 -4.53 2.87
C VAL A 8 -1.84 -5.57 3.54
N GLU A 9 -2.43 -6.41 4.40
CA GLU A 9 -1.81 -7.64 4.90
C GLU A 9 -2.63 -8.86 4.52
N ALA A 10 -2.02 -9.83 3.84
CA ALA A 10 -2.68 -11.05 3.39
C ALA A 10 -1.85 -12.29 3.70
N ARG A 11 -2.53 -13.42 3.94
CA ARG A 11 -1.92 -14.74 4.16
C ARG A 11 -1.55 -15.39 2.82
N THR A 12 -0.35 -15.12 2.34
CA THR A 12 0.22 -15.62 1.08
C THR A 12 1.74 -15.43 1.10
N ASP A 13 2.44 -15.74 0.01
CA ASP A 13 3.84 -15.39 -0.19
C ASP A 13 4.01 -14.02 -0.89
N ALA A 14 5.22 -13.45 -0.78
CA ALA A 14 5.49 -12.10 -1.25
C ALA A 14 5.35 -11.96 -2.77
N GLY A 15 5.79 -12.95 -3.54
CA GLY A 15 5.72 -12.91 -4.99
C GLY A 15 4.29 -13.01 -5.50
N ALA A 16 3.48 -13.89 -4.88
CA ALA A 16 2.07 -14.03 -5.21
C ALA A 16 1.30 -12.74 -4.92
N LEU A 17 1.47 -12.13 -3.73
CA LEU A 17 0.80 -10.87 -3.40
C LEU A 17 1.21 -9.75 -4.36
N GLU A 18 2.51 -9.59 -4.60
CA GLU A 18 3.02 -8.54 -5.48
C GLU A 18 2.52 -8.71 -6.92
N GLY A 19 2.54 -9.93 -7.45
CA GLY A 19 2.03 -10.24 -8.78
C GLY A 19 0.55 -9.90 -8.93
N ALA A 20 -0.28 -10.32 -7.96
CA ALA A 20 -1.70 -10.03 -7.96
C ALA A 20 -1.98 -8.51 -7.89
N LEU A 21 -1.25 -7.76 -7.05
CA LEU A 21 -1.41 -6.31 -6.93
C LEU A 21 -0.98 -5.57 -8.21
N ARG A 22 0.04 -6.05 -8.94
CA ARG A 22 0.47 -5.48 -10.22
C ARG A 22 -0.57 -5.56 -11.33
N GLU A 23 -1.50 -6.50 -11.23
CA GLU A 23 -2.58 -6.65 -12.22
C GLU A 23 -3.69 -5.61 -12.04
N ILE A 24 -3.69 -4.84 -10.95
CA ILE A 24 -4.64 -3.75 -10.73
C ILE A 24 -4.14 -2.53 -11.54
N PRO A 25 -4.84 -2.11 -12.61
CA PRO A 25 -4.38 -1.05 -13.52
C PRO A 25 -4.03 0.28 -12.82
N GLU A 26 -4.78 0.56 -11.76
CA GLU A 26 -4.70 1.74 -10.91
C GLU A 26 -3.39 1.85 -10.12
N VAL A 27 -2.65 0.75 -9.96
CA VAL A 27 -1.43 0.68 -9.17
C VAL A 27 -0.22 1.23 -9.93
N GLU A 28 0.56 2.07 -9.24
CA GLU A 28 1.82 2.65 -9.74
C GLU A 28 3.03 1.98 -9.08
N GLU A 29 3.05 1.91 -7.76
CA GLU A 29 4.16 1.39 -6.96
C GLU A 29 3.64 0.39 -5.93
N ILE A 30 4.43 -0.66 -5.68
CA ILE A 30 4.17 -1.66 -4.64
C ILE A 30 5.47 -1.87 -3.87
N ARG A 31 5.38 -1.90 -2.54
CA ARG A 31 6.47 -2.35 -1.67
C ARG A 31 5.97 -3.48 -0.80
N VAL A 32 6.66 -4.60 -0.82
CA VAL A 32 6.25 -5.82 -0.12
C VAL A 32 7.28 -6.19 0.94
N GLN A 33 6.80 -6.63 2.09
CA GLN A 33 7.61 -7.08 3.21
C GLN A 33 6.93 -8.24 3.93
N SER A 34 7.72 -9.14 4.51
CA SER A 34 7.18 -10.18 5.39
C SER A 34 6.58 -9.55 6.64
N ALA A 35 5.40 -10.01 7.05
CA ALA A 35 4.72 -9.59 8.28
C ALA A 35 4.76 -10.68 9.36
N GLY A 36 5.47 -11.79 9.12
CA GLY A 36 5.48 -12.95 10.02
C GLY A 36 4.21 -13.80 9.94
N ASP A 37 4.24 -14.99 10.55
CA ASP A 37 3.09 -15.91 10.67
C ASP A 37 2.42 -16.31 9.34
N GLY A 38 3.20 -16.32 8.25
CA GLY A 38 2.68 -16.60 6.90
C GLY A 38 1.87 -15.46 6.30
N TYR A 39 1.98 -14.24 6.84
CA TYR A 39 1.42 -13.03 6.28
C TYR A 39 2.48 -12.18 5.61
N VAL A 40 2.04 -11.47 4.58
CA VAL A 40 2.83 -10.50 3.85
C VAL A 40 2.10 -9.18 3.89
N ARG A 41 2.84 -8.11 4.18
CA ARG A 41 2.36 -6.73 4.10
C ARG A 41 2.82 -6.12 2.79
N ALA A 42 1.91 -5.44 2.10
CA ALA A 42 2.23 -4.58 0.97
C ALA A 42 1.71 -3.16 1.20
N THR A 43 2.54 -2.16 0.89
CA THR A 43 2.09 -0.78 0.70
C THR A 43 1.97 -0.53 -0.80
N VAL A 44 0.85 0.05 -1.20
CA VAL A 44 0.44 0.21 -2.60
C VAL A 44 0.10 1.67 -2.86
N TRP A 45 0.72 2.25 -3.88
CA TRP A 45 0.47 3.63 -4.30
C TRP A 45 -0.27 3.66 -5.64
N PRO A 46 -1.32 4.49 -5.77
CA PRO A 46 -2.05 4.60 -7.01
C PRO A 46 -1.41 5.59 -7.99
N ARG A 47 -1.64 5.40 -9.29
CA ARG A 47 -1.20 6.30 -10.39
C ARG A 47 -1.82 7.69 -10.33
N VAL A 48 -3.05 7.78 -9.84
CA VAL A 48 -3.82 9.01 -9.63
C VAL A 48 -4.43 8.95 -8.24
N ASP A 49 -4.89 10.08 -7.67
CA ASP A 49 -5.52 10.05 -6.34
C ASP A 49 -6.84 9.27 -6.38
N GLN A 50 -6.76 7.99 -6.02
CA GLN A 50 -7.89 7.08 -5.93
C GLN A 50 -7.70 6.13 -4.76
N ASP A 51 -8.82 5.62 -4.25
CA ASP A 51 -8.82 4.63 -3.18
C ASP A 51 -8.68 3.23 -3.78
N LEU A 52 -7.58 2.54 -3.48
CA LEU A 52 -7.31 1.20 -3.99
C LEU A 52 -7.97 0.09 -3.17
N ARG A 53 -8.58 0.40 -2.02
CA ARG A 53 -9.02 -0.62 -1.06
C ARG A 53 -10.01 -1.60 -1.68
N GLU A 54 -11.00 -1.13 -2.44
CA GLU A 54 -11.98 -2.04 -3.05
C GLU A 54 -11.34 -3.01 -4.05
N ALA A 55 -10.50 -2.50 -4.95
CA ALA A 55 -9.80 -3.33 -5.94
C ALA A 55 -8.85 -4.34 -5.25
N VAL A 56 -8.11 -3.91 -4.24
CA VAL A 56 -7.21 -4.76 -3.46
C VAL A 56 -7.99 -5.84 -2.70
N ALA A 57 -9.09 -5.48 -2.04
CA ALA A 57 -9.94 -6.43 -1.32
C ALA A 57 -10.49 -7.51 -2.26
N TYR A 58 -11.02 -7.11 -3.42
CA TYR A 58 -11.54 -8.04 -4.41
C TYR A 58 -10.44 -8.99 -4.92
N LYS A 59 -9.26 -8.45 -5.22
CA LYS A 59 -8.12 -9.24 -5.70
C LYS A 59 -7.69 -10.29 -4.66
N VAL A 60 -7.42 -9.85 -3.42
CA VAL A 60 -6.99 -10.75 -2.33
C VAL A 60 -8.04 -11.83 -2.06
N HIS A 61 -9.32 -11.46 -2.01
CA HIS A 61 -10.40 -12.41 -1.81
C HIS A 61 -10.55 -13.40 -2.99
N GLY A 62 -10.39 -12.92 -4.23
CA GLY A 62 -10.48 -13.75 -5.44
C GLY A 62 -9.40 -14.84 -5.50
N HIS A 63 -8.25 -14.64 -4.87
CA HIS A 63 -7.21 -15.66 -4.71
C HIS A 63 -7.44 -16.60 -3.50
N GLY A 64 -8.49 -16.38 -2.71
CA GLY A 64 -8.81 -17.16 -1.51
C GLY A 64 -7.88 -16.89 -0.32
N TRP A 65 -7.11 -15.79 -0.34
CA TRP A 65 -6.19 -15.45 0.74
C TRP A 65 -6.92 -14.80 1.91
N GLY A 66 -6.43 -15.06 3.12
CA GLY A 66 -6.94 -14.41 4.32
C GLY A 66 -6.45 -12.96 4.41
N LEU A 67 -7.37 -12.00 4.42
CA LEU A 67 -7.09 -10.57 4.60
C LEU A 67 -7.05 -10.22 6.10
N ARG A 68 -5.93 -9.68 6.59
CA ARG A 68 -5.73 -9.27 8.00
C ARG A 68 -5.81 -7.75 8.17
N GLU A 69 -5.31 -6.99 7.21
CA GLU A 69 -5.34 -5.53 7.23
C GLU A 69 -5.68 -4.98 5.85
N LEU A 70 -6.47 -3.91 5.82
CA LEU A 70 -6.67 -3.08 4.64
C LEU A 70 -6.94 -1.63 5.06
N THR A 71 -5.92 -0.79 4.96
CA THR A 71 -5.93 0.58 5.50
C THR A 71 -5.53 1.56 4.41
N ARG A 72 -6.31 2.64 4.22
CA ARG A 72 -5.86 3.79 3.42
C ARG A 72 -5.22 4.80 4.35
N ARG A 73 -3.99 5.21 4.05
CA ARG A 73 -3.28 6.28 4.74
C ARG A 73 -3.25 7.50 3.84
N ILE A 74 -3.87 8.57 4.31
CA ILE A 74 -3.85 9.86 3.64
C ILE A 74 -2.84 10.70 4.42
N GLN A 75 -1.79 11.19 3.76
CA GLN A 75 -0.87 12.11 4.42
C GLN A 75 -1.61 13.40 4.76
N SER A 76 -1.51 13.83 6.01
CA SER A 76 -2.07 15.12 6.42
C SER A 76 -1.21 16.27 5.90
N LEU A 77 -1.75 17.49 5.87
CA LEU A 77 -0.96 18.69 5.54
C LEU A 77 0.16 18.93 6.56
N GLU A 78 -0.01 18.49 7.80
CA GLU A 78 1.01 18.57 8.85
C GLU A 78 2.19 17.63 8.55
N ASP A 79 1.93 16.41 8.05
CA ASP A 79 2.98 15.45 7.68
C ASP A 79 3.86 15.97 6.52
N VAL A 80 3.28 16.75 5.60
CA VAL A 80 4.02 17.41 4.50
C VAL A 80 4.86 18.58 5.01
N PHE A 81 4.35 19.34 5.99
CA PHE A 81 5.05 20.51 6.52
C PHE A 81 6.32 20.12 7.28
N VAL A 82 6.29 19.04 8.07
CA VAL A 82 7.46 18.52 8.79
C VAL A 82 8.57 18.10 7.84
N GLN A 83 8.23 17.47 6.70
CA GLN A 83 9.23 17.06 5.71
C GLN A 83 10.00 18.23 5.11
N LEU A 84 9.35 19.38 4.89
CA LEU A 84 9.99 20.56 4.30
C LEU A 84 10.95 21.26 5.27
N THR A 85 10.64 21.29 6.57
CA THR A 85 11.46 22.01 7.56
C THR A 85 12.73 21.25 7.98
N THR A 86 12.79 19.93 7.79
CA THR A 86 13.99 19.14 8.11
C THR A 86 15.12 19.32 7.07
N GLU A 87 14.80 19.75 5.85
CA GLU A 87 15.81 20.01 4.81
C GLU A 87 16.54 21.37 5.01
N ASP A 88 15.96 22.30 5.76
CA ASP A 88 16.54 23.64 6.01
C ASP A 88 17.47 23.72 7.25
N GLU A 89 17.45 22.73 8.15
CA GLU A 89 18.28 22.74 9.38
C GLU A 89 19.67 22.11 9.21
N GLU A 90 20.00 21.53 8.04
CA GLU A 90 21.33 20.97 7.73
C GLU A 90 22.18 21.83 6.75
N ALA A 91 21.81 23.10 6.53
CA ALA A 91 22.54 24.04 5.65
C ALA A 91 23.44 25.05 6.40
#